data_AF-A0A5M4ENY1-F1
#
_entry.id   AF-A0A5M4ENY1-F1
#
_cell.length_a   1.000
_cell.length_b   1.000
_cell.length_c   1.000
_cell.angle_alpha   90.00
_cell.angle_beta   90.00
_cell.angle_gamma   90.00
#
_symmetry.space_group_name_H-M   'P 1'
#
loop_
_entity.id
_entity.type
_entity.pdbx_description
1 polymer ?
#
loop_
_entity_poly.entity_id
_entity_poly.type
_entity_poly.pdbx_seq_one_letter_code
_entity_poly.pdbx_strand_id
1 'polypeptide(L)' 'MSKKNNPNDSSSKLIFSSIFLVGKYLGLGWVIITPTIILTFGGNFLDNKLNLGYFMTLMGLMIGLIIGIIGTVRILKS' A
#
# COMPACT_ATOMS: atom_id res chain seq x y z
N MET A 1 40.44 -15.97 19.75
CA MET A 1 39.02 -16.33 19.93
C MET A 1 38.37 -16.37 18.54
N SER A 2 38.24 -17.55 17.93
CA SER A 2 37.66 -17.68 16.59
C SER A 2 36.14 -17.54 16.68
N LYS A 3 35.59 -16.49 16.06
CA LYS A 3 34.14 -16.24 16.01
C LYS A 3 33.55 -17.29 15.06
N LYS A 4 33.04 -18.39 15.63
CA LYS A 4 32.37 -19.46 14.89
C LYS A 4 31.06 -18.88 14.35
N ASN A 5 31.06 -18.43 13.10
CA ASN A 5 29.85 -17.95 12.43
C ASN A 5 28.94 -19.16 12.21
N ASN A 6 27.89 -19.30 13.02
CA ASN A 6 26.90 -20.34 12.85
C ASN A 6 26.11 -20.06 11.56
N PRO A 7 25.96 -21.03 10.64
CA PRO A 7 25.19 -20.83 9.40
C PRO A 7 23.72 -20.46 9.68
N ASN A 8 23.20 -20.82 10.86
CA ASN A 8 21.86 -20.47 11.32
C ASN A 8 21.67 -18.95 11.57
N ASP A 9 22.73 -18.21 11.93
CA ASP A 9 22.68 -16.75 12.08
C ASP A 9 22.56 -16.02 10.73
N SER A 10 22.99 -16.68 9.66
CA SER A 10 22.94 -16.14 8.30
C SER A 10 21.55 -16.35 7.70
N SER A 11 20.99 -17.55 7.83
CA SER A 11 19.63 -17.87 7.36
C SER A 11 18.55 -17.10 8.12
N SER A 12 18.65 -17.00 9.46
CA SER A 12 17.70 -16.22 10.26
C SER A 12 17.74 -14.73 9.91
N LYS A 13 18.93 -14.15 9.70
CA LYS A 13 19.07 -12.76 9.20
C LYS A 13 18.47 -12.57 7.82
N LEU A 14 18.65 -13.52 6.90
CA LEU A 14 18.06 -13.46 5.57
C LEU A 14 16.53 -13.48 5.65
N ILE A 15 15.96 -14.38 6.46
CA ILE A 15 14.50 -14.46 6.67
C ILE A 15 13.96 -13.18 7.31
N PHE A 16 14.63 -12.63 8.33
CA PHE A 16 14.25 -11.35 8.94
C PHE A 16 14.31 -10.19 7.94
N SER A 17 15.36 -10.14 7.10
CA SER A 17 15.48 -9.13 6.05
C SER A 17 14.36 -9.25 5.01
N SER A 18 14.02 -10.48 4.60
CA SER A 18 12.91 -10.75 3.69
C SER A 18 11.55 -10.36 4.30
N ILE A 19 11.29 -10.71 5.56
CA ILE A 19 10.07 -10.30 6.28
C ILE A 19 9.99 -8.77 6.38
N PHE A 20 11.12 -8.11 6.64
CA PHE A 20 11.19 -6.66 6.76
C PHE A 20 10.89 -5.97 5.42
N LEU A 21 11.45 -6.46 4.31
CA LEU A 21 11.10 -5.97 2.98
C LEU A 21 9.60 -6.18 2.69
N VAL A 22 9.07 -7.38 2.93
CA VAL A 22 7.65 -7.69 2.71
C VAL A 22 6.74 -6.79 3.55
N GLY A 23 7.09 -6.57 4.82
CA GLY A 23 6.37 -5.64 5.70
C GLY A 23 6.40 -4.20 5.18
N LYS A 24 7.52 -3.76 4.59
CA LYS A 24 7.65 -2.44 3.97
C LYS A 24 6.71 -2.29 2.76
N TYR A 25 6.63 -3.30 1.90
CA TYR A 25 5.70 -3.29 0.75
C TYR A 25 4.23 -3.41 1.16
N LEU A 26 3.92 -4.25 2.15
CA LEU A 26 2.57 -4.38 2.70
C LEU A 26 2.09 -3.09 3.36
N GLY A 27 2.94 -2.44 4.17
CA GLY A 27 2.63 -1.16 4.80
C GLY A 27 2.37 -0.05 3.77
N LEU A 28 3.13 -0.04 2.67
CA LEU A 28 2.89 0.91 1.57
C LEU A 28 1.61 0.60 0.80
N GLY A 29 1.32 -0.67 0.54
CA GLY A 29 0.04 -1.11 -0.04
C GLY A 29 -1.13 -0.66 0.82
N TRP A 30 -1.00 -0.77 2.15
CA TRP A 30 -2.01 -0.31 3.10
C TRP A 30 -2.23 1.22 3.04
N VAL A 31 -1.16 2.00 2.93
CA VAL A 31 -1.23 3.47 2.79
C VAL A 31 -1.90 3.90 1.49
N ILE A 32 -1.86 3.08 0.44
CA ILE A 32 -2.55 3.34 -0.83
C ILE A 32 -4.01 2.88 -0.77
N ILE A 33 -4.25 1.69 -0.24
CA ILE A 33 -5.57 1.04 -0.17
C ILE A 33 -6.52 1.82 0.75
N THR A 34 -6.03 2.25 1.92
CA THR A 34 -6.86 2.95 2.92
C THR A 34 -7.54 4.21 2.38
N PRO A 35 -6.81 5.21 1.82
CA PRO A 35 -7.44 6.40 1.27
C PRO A 35 -8.27 6.08 0.02
N THR A 36 -7.88 5.09 -0.79
CA THR A 36 -8.67 4.67 -1.97
C THR A 36 -10.04 4.17 -1.55
N ILE A 37 -10.11 3.24 -0.59
CA ILE A 37 -11.38 2.71 -0.08
C ILE A 37 -12.21 3.81 0.56
N ILE A 38 -11.60 4.67 1.37
CA ILE A 38 -12.30 5.78 2.04
C ILE A 38 -12.83 6.81 1.03
N LEU A 39 -12.08 7.15 -0.01
CA LEU A 39 -12.54 8.06 -1.07
C LEU A 39 -13.66 7.43 -1.90
N THR A 40 -13.56 6.15 -2.23
CA THR A 40 -14.59 5.46 -3.01
C THR A 40 -15.88 5.26 -2.21
N PHE A 41 -15.80 4.75 -0.97
CA PHE A 41 -16.98 4.59 -0.11
C PHE A 41 -17.54 5.93 0.36
N GLY A 42 -16.67 6.89 0.71
CA GLY A 42 -17.07 8.25 1.06
C GLY A 42 -17.72 8.97 -0.11
N GLY A 43 -17.19 8.79 -1.32
CA GLY A 43 -17.78 9.28 -2.57
C GLY A 43 -19.16 8.68 -2.83
N ASN A 44 -19.31 7.36 -2.67
CA ASN A 44 -20.60 6.67 -2.81
C ASN A 44 -21.64 7.14 -1.77
N PHE A 45 -21.22 7.38 -0.53
CA PHE A 45 -22.11 7.93 0.51
C PHE A 45 -22.57 9.36 0.16
N LEU A 46 -21.67 10.18 -0.40
CA LEU A 46 -21.98 11.56 -0.79
C LEU A 46 -22.85 11.63 -2.06
N ASP A 47 -22.60 10.75 -3.03
CA ASP A 47 -23.39 10.58 -4.25
C ASP A 47 -24.85 10.24 -3.92
N ASN A 48 -25.06 9.31 -2.97
CA ASN A 48 -26.39 8.91 -2.53
C ASN A 48 -27.12 10.04 -1.77
N LYS A 49 -26.38 10.96 -1.15
CA LYS A 49 -26.94 12.11 -0.42
C LYS A 49 -27.30 13.28 -1.33
N LEU A 50 -26.57 13.46 -2.42
CA LEU A 50 -26.70 14.58 -3.36
C LEU A 50 -27.47 14.22 -4.64
N ASN A 51 -27.86 12.94 -4.81
CA ASN A 51 -28.60 12.43 -5.97
C ASN A 51 -27.88 12.69 -7.32
N LEU A 52 -26.53 12.72 -7.27
CA LEU A 52 -25.64 13.00 -8.40
C LEU A 52 -25.31 11.76 -9.25
N GLY A 53 -25.94 10.61 -8.96
CA GLY A 53 -25.63 9.34 -9.62
C GLY A 53 -24.33 8.74 -9.08
N TYR A 54 -23.37 8.44 -9.97
CA TYR A 54 -22.06 7.82 -9.64
C TYR A 54 -20.88 8.79 -9.76
N PHE A 55 -21.13 10.10 -9.85
CA PHE A 55 -20.12 11.07 -10.27
C PHE A 55 -18.99 11.23 -9.24
N MET A 56 -19.34 11.32 -7.96
CA MET A 56 -18.37 11.48 -6.87
C MET A 56 -17.59 10.18 -6.62
N THR A 57 -18.24 9.04 -6.81
CA THR A 57 -17.62 7.71 -6.73
C THR A 57 -16.60 7.51 -7.85
N LEU A 58 -16.95 7.91 -9.09
CA LEU A 58 -16.06 7.86 -10.24
C LEU A 58 -14.84 8.78 -10.05
N MET A 59 -15.05 9.99 -9.53
CA MET A 59 -13.98 10.92 -9.16
C MET A 59 -13.08 10.34 -8.06
N GLY A 60 -13.66 9.79 -6.99
CA GLY A 60 -12.91 9.16 -5.90
C GLY A 60 -12.07 7.98 -6.38
N LEU A 61 -12.60 7.18 -7.32
CA LEU A 61 -11.91 6.06 -7.93
C LEU A 61 -10.77 6.53 -8.85
N MET A 62 -10.99 7.56 -9.68
CA MET A 62 -9.92 8.15 -10.50
C MET A 62 -8.79 8.72 -9.65
N ILE A 63 -9.11 9.42 -8.56
CA ILE A 63 -8.12 9.96 -7.62
C ILE A 63 -7.36 8.82 -6.93
N GLY A 64 -8.07 7.80 -6.45
CA GLY A 64 -7.46 6.61 -5.86
C GLY A 64 -6.52 5.87 -6.83
N LEU A 65 -6.92 5.76 -8.10
CA LEU A 65 -6.09 5.16 -9.16
C LEU A 65 -4.82 5.97 -9.40
N ILE A 66 -4.92 7.29 -9.51
CA ILE A 66 -3.76 8.17 -9.72
C ILE A 66 -2.79 8.07 -8.54
N ILE A 67 -3.30 8.12 -7.31
CA ILE A 67 -2.49 7.97 -6.09
C ILE A 67 -1.81 6.59 -6.04
N GLY A 68 -2.54 5.53 -6.41
CA GLY A 68 -2.00 4.18 -6.49
C GLY A 68 -0.89 4.04 -7.53
N ILE A 69 -1.04 4.64 -8.70
CA ILE A 69 -0.01 4.65 -9.75
C ILE A 69 1.22 5.43 -9.27
N ILE A 70 1.05 6.62 -8.70
CA ILE A 70 2.16 7.43 -8.17
C ILE A 70 2.88 6.69 -7.06
N GLY A 71 2.16 6.06 -6.14
CA GLY A 71 2.73 5.24 -5.08
C GLY A 71 3.55 4.07 -5.64
N THR A 72 3.02 3.37 -6.64
CA THR A 72 3.71 2.25 -7.30
C THR A 72 4.96 2.72 -8.04
N VAL A 73 4.89 3.82 -8.80
CA VAL A 73 6.04 4.40 -9.51
C VAL A 73 7.12 4.85 -8.53
N ARG A 74 6.72 5.46 -7.40
CA ARG A 74 7.66 5.87 -6.35
C ARG A 74 8.38 4.68 -5.72
N ILE A 75 7.70 3.54 -5.60
CA ILE A 75 8.29 2.29 -5.13
C ILE A 75 9.26 1.72 -6.15
N LEU A 76 8.90 1.69 -7.43
CA LEU A 76 9.73 1.12 -8.49
C LEU A 76 11.02 1.92 -8.75
N LYS A 77 10.98 3.22 -8.46
CA LYS A 77 12.14 4.13 -8.54
C LYS A 77 13.05 4.08 -7.29
N SER A 78 12.55 3.57 -6.17
CA SER A 78 13.29 3.48 -4.90
C SER A 78 14.09 2.19 -4.79
#